data_AF-A0A1G2QJ80-F1
#
_entry.id   AF-A0A1G2QJ80-F1
#
_cell.length_a   1.000
_cell.length_b   1.000
_cell.length_c   1.000
_cell.angle_alpha   90.00
_cell.angle_beta   90.00
_cell.angle_gamma   90.00
#
_symmetry.space_group_name_H-M   'P 1'
#
loop_
_entity.id
_entity.type
_entity.pdbx_description
1 polymer ?
#
loop_
_entity_poly.entity_id
_entity_poly.type
_entity_poly.pdbx_seq_one_letter_code
_entity_poly.pdbx_strand_id
1 'polypeptide(L)'
;MKNDQTKLIQRLKIIEGQVRGLQEMIINDIYCIDIITQASAVKQGISNVENQLLEHHLGHCLINQIKNGQSKKATEEIIKVYRLKRK
;
A
#
# COMPACT_ATOMS: atom_id res chain seq x y z
N MET A 1 -8.11 -7.65 15.24
CA MET A 1 -8.56 -6.77 14.13
C MET A 1 -8.40 -5.27 14.38
N LYS A 2 -8.64 -4.68 15.57
CA LYS A 2 -8.39 -3.23 15.80
C LYS A 2 -6.91 -2.81 15.66
N ASN A 3 -5.97 -3.69 15.98
CA ASN A 3 -4.55 -3.33 16.07
C ASN A 3 -3.85 -3.20 14.70
N ASP A 4 -4.27 -3.97 13.68
CA ASP A 4 -3.64 -3.92 12.35
C ASP A 4 -4.07 -2.68 11.57
N GLN A 5 -5.33 -2.26 11.72
CA GLN A 5 -5.82 -1.00 11.15
C GLN A 5 -5.07 0.21 11.73
N THR A 6 -4.85 0.26 13.04
CA THR A 6 -4.08 1.33 13.68
C THR A 6 -2.64 1.39 13.15
N LYS A 7 -1.98 0.24 12.95
CA LYS A 7 -0.63 0.18 12.38
C LYS A 7 -0.58 0.67 10.93
N LEU A 8 -1.56 0.30 10.10
CA LEU A 8 -1.64 0.76 8.72
C LEU A 8 -1.85 2.28 8.65
N ILE A 9 -2.74 2.82 9.49
CA ILE A 9 -2.96 4.27 9.60
C ILE A 9 -1.67 4.97 10.04
N GLN A 10 -0.94 4.42 11.01
CA GLN A 10 0.32 5.01 11.45
C GLN A 10 1.36 5.05 10.31
N ARG A 11 1.46 3.99 9.51
CA ARG A 11 2.35 3.97 8.33
C ARG A 11 1.93 5.01 7.30
N LEU A 12 0.63 5.16 7.05
CA LEU A 12 0.10 6.18 6.14
C LEU A 12 0.43 7.60 6.62
N LYS A 13 0.32 7.89 7.93
CA LYS A 13 0.72 9.19 8.51
C LYS A 13 2.21 9.49 8.30
N ILE A 14 3.07 8.47 8.40
CA ILE A 14 4.51 8.62 8.13
C ILE A 14 4.72 8.96 6.66
N ILE A 15 4.09 8.22 5.74
CA ILE A 15 4.14 8.46 4.30
C ILE A 15 3.66 9.88 3.96
N GLU A 16 2.58 10.34 4.58
CA GLU A 16 2.08 11.72 4.43
C GLU A 16 3.13 12.78 4.85
N GLY A 17 3.85 12.53 5.95
CA GLY A 17 4.98 13.38 6.36
C GLY A 17 6.12 13.38 5.34
N GLN A 18 6.46 12.22 4.78
CA GLN A 18 7.49 12.11 3.75
C GLN A 18 7.10 12.82 2.44
N VAL A 19 5.83 12.74 2.04
CA VAL A 19 5.31 13.47 0.87
C VAL A 19 5.40 14.98 1.07
N ARG A 20 5.09 15.48 2.27
CA ARG A 20 5.32 16.89 2.63
C ARG A 20 6.81 17.26 2.54
N GLY A 21 7.69 16.41 3.06
CA GLY A 21 9.14 16.60 2.93
C GLY A 21 9.60 16.70 1.48
N LEU A 22 9.06 15.87 0.58
CA LEU A 22 9.35 15.95 -0.86
C LEU A 22 8.96 17.30 -1.47
N GLN A 23 7.81 17.87 -1.06
CA GLN A 23 7.38 19.19 -1.52
C GLN A 23 8.40 20.26 -1.10
N GLU A 24 8.85 20.25 0.16
CA GLU A 24 9.86 21.18 0.64
C GLU A 24 11.21 21.01 -0.08
N MET A 25 11.63 19.77 -0.36
CA MET A 25 12.86 19.52 -1.11
C MET A 25 12.82 20.13 -2.52
N ILE A 26 11.67 20.05 -3.19
CA ILE A 26 11.49 20.67 -4.51
C ILE A 26 11.51 22.20 -4.42
N ILE A 27 10.81 22.78 -3.44
CA ILE A 27 10.76 24.23 -3.22
C ILE A 27 12.16 24.80 -2.94
N ASN A 28 12.96 24.06 -2.18
CA ASN A 28 14.31 24.45 -1.77
C ASN A 28 15.39 24.09 -2.81
N ASP A 29 15.01 23.67 -4.02
CA ASP A 29 15.91 23.28 -5.11
C ASP A 29 16.98 22.26 -4.68
N ILE A 30 16.57 21.28 -3.87
CA ILE A 30 17.45 20.20 -3.41
C ILE A 30 17.86 19.32 -4.59
N TYR A 31 19.07 18.78 -4.52
CA TYR A 31 19.65 17.93 -5.55
C TYR A 31 18.71 16.80 -6.01
N CYS A 32 18.48 16.73 -7.32
CA CYS A 32 17.46 15.86 -7.91
C CYS A 32 17.59 14.38 -7.50
N ILE A 33 18.81 13.86 -7.34
CA ILE A 33 19.03 12.46 -6.94
C ILE A 33 18.52 12.19 -5.52
N ASP A 34 18.62 13.16 -4.61
CA ASP A 34 18.13 13.02 -3.25
C ASP A 34 16.60 13.02 -3.23
N ILE A 35 15.97 13.88 -4.02
CA ILE A 35 14.51 13.90 -4.20
C ILE A 35 14.03 12.56 -4.76
N ILE A 36 14.68 12.05 -5.81
CA ILE A 36 14.33 10.76 -6.43
C ILE A 36 14.50 9.60 -5.42
N THR A 37 15.55 9.65 -4.60
CA THR A 37 15.81 8.65 -3.56
C THR A 37 14.71 8.66 -2.50
N GLN A 38 14.33 9.84 -2.01
CA GLN A 38 13.24 9.98 -1.05
C GLN A 38 11.88 9.59 -1.63
N ALA A 39 11.61 9.95 -2.90
CA ALA A 39 10.39 9.55 -3.60
C ALA A 39 10.30 8.02 -3.76
N SER A 40 11.44 7.37 -4.00
CA SER A 40 11.51 5.90 -4.05
C SER A 40 11.22 5.26 -2.69
N ALA A 41 11.66 5.87 -1.58
CA ALA A 41 11.34 5.43 -0.23
C ALA A 41 9.84 5.56 0.08
N VAL A 42 9.20 6.66 -0.35
CA VAL A 42 7.73 6.85 -0.26
C VAL A 42 6.99 5.76 -1.05
N LYS A 43 7.41 5.51 -2.29
CA LYS A 43 6.83 4.44 -3.13
C LYS A 43 6.93 3.08 -2.44
N GLN A 44 8.07 2.74 -1.86
CA GLN A 44 8.25 1.49 -1.12
C GLN A 44 7.34 1.42 0.13
N GLY A 45 7.16 2.54 0.83
CA GLY A 45 6.24 2.65 1.96
C GLY A 45 4.80 2.31 1.57
N ILE A 46 4.32 2.85 0.44
CA ILE A 46 2.99 2.56 -0.11
C ILE A 46 2.87 1.07 -0.49
N SER A 47 3.84 0.53 -1.22
CA SER A 47 3.86 -0.90 -1.59
C SER A 47 3.76 -1.82 -0.37
N ASN A 48 4.40 -1.45 0.75
CA ASN A 48 4.33 -2.21 1.99
C ASN A 48 2.92 -2.18 2.60
N VAL A 49 2.25 -1.02 2.60
CA VAL A 49 0.86 -0.89 3.06
C VAL A 49 -0.08 -1.75 2.20
N GLU A 50 0.07 -1.72 0.89
CA GLU A 50 -0.70 -2.55 -0.03
C GLU A 50 -0.50 -4.06 0.20
N ASN A 51 0.75 -4.48 0.44
CA ASN A 51 1.06 -5.89 0.74
C ASN A 51 0.37 -6.35 2.03
N GLN A 52 0.41 -5.54 3.09
CA GLN A 52 -0.26 -5.86 4.35
C GLN A 52 -1.79 -5.92 4.21
N LEU A 53 -2.39 -5.01 3.43
CA LEU A 53 -3.82 -5.05 3.11
C LEU A 53 -4.20 -6.31 2.34
N LEU A 54 -3.39 -6.70 1.35
CA LEU A 54 -3.61 -7.91 0.57
C LEU A 54 -3.50 -9.16 1.44
N GLU A 55 -2.46 -9.28 2.28
CA GLU A 55 -2.30 -10.38 3.22
C GLU A 55 -3.52 -10.51 4.15
N HIS A 56 -4.00 -9.40 4.70
CA HIS A 56 -5.21 -9.40 5.53
C HIS A 56 -6.44 -9.89 4.76
N HIS A 57 -6.64 -9.41 3.54
CA HIS A 57 -7.77 -9.81 2.68
C HIS A 57 -7.72 -11.31 2.35
N LEU A 58 -6.55 -11.83 1.97
CA LEU A 58 -6.33 -13.25 1.68
C LEU A 58 -6.60 -14.13 2.91
N GLY A 59 -6.19 -13.70 4.11
CA GLY A 59 -6.36 -14.46 5.35
C GLY A 59 -7.75 -14.42 5.99
N HIS A 60 -8.65 -13.54 5.54
CA HIS A 60 -9.96 -13.36 6.17
C HIS A 60 -11.11 -13.32 5.15
N CYS A 61 -11.19 -12.23 4.38
CA CYS A 61 -12.30 -11.99 3.46
C CYS A 61 -12.37 -13.06 2.37
N LEU A 62 -11.23 -13.38 1.75
CA LEU A 62 -11.16 -14.37 0.68
C LEU A 62 -11.60 -15.76 1.17
N ILE A 63 -11.06 -16.21 2.32
CA ILE A 63 -11.40 -17.51 2.91
C ILE A 63 -12.91 -17.61 3.18
N ASN A 64 -13.52 -16.54 3.69
CA ASN A 64 -14.96 -16.50 3.94
C ASN A 64 -15.77 -16.53 2.63
N GLN A 65 -15.36 -15.81 1.59
CA GLN A 65 -16.00 -15.86 0.27
C GLN A 65 -15.96 -17.28 -0.30
N ILE A 66 -14.81 -17.95 -0.24
CA ILE A 66 -14.65 -19.33 -0.72
C ILE A 66 -15.56 -20.29 0.05
N LYS A 67 -15.60 -20.20 1.39
CA LYS A 67 -16.49 -21.02 2.24
C LYS A 67 -17.97 -20.82 1.93
N ASN A 68 -18.35 -19.63 1.48
CA ASN A 68 -19.73 -19.26 1.13
C ASN A 68 -20.06 -19.52 -0.36
N GLY A 69 -19.23 -20.28 -1.09
CA GLY A 69 -19.48 -20.62 -2.50
C GLY A 69 -19.21 -19.49 -3.49
N GLN A 70 -18.58 -18.38 -3.06
CA GLN A 70 -18.27 -17.22 -3.90
C GLN A 70 -16.88 -17.30 -4.55
N SER A 71 -16.35 -18.51 -4.76
CA SER A 71 -14.97 -18.73 -5.22
C SER A 71 -14.63 -17.98 -6.52
N LYS A 72 -15.57 -17.89 -7.47
CA LYS A 72 -15.36 -17.16 -8.73
C LYS A 72 -15.08 -15.66 -8.48
N LYS A 73 -15.90 -15.02 -7.64
CA LYS A 73 -15.73 -13.62 -7.26
C LYS A 73 -14.40 -13.41 -6.52
N ALA A 74 -14.08 -14.32 -5.60
CA ALA A 74 -12.82 -14.33 -4.87
C ALA A 74 -11.61 -14.34 -5.83
N THR A 75 -11.63 -15.22 -6.83
CA THR A 75 -10.56 -15.31 -7.85
C THR A 75 -10.47 -14.04 -8.71
N GLU A 76 -11.60 -13.48 -9.15
CA GLU A 76 -11.64 -12.27 -9.96
C GLU A 76 -11.06 -11.05 -9.21
N GLU A 77 -11.35 -10.91 -7.91
CA GLU A 77 -10.82 -9.84 -7.05
C GLU A 77 -9.29 -9.91 -6.97
N ILE A 78 -8.71 -11.11 -6.75
CA ILE A 78 -7.24 -11.27 -6.66
C ILE A 78 -6.57 -11.03 -8.01
N ILE A 79 -7.12 -11.53 -9.11
CA ILE A 79 -6.59 -11.28 -10.46
C ILE A 79 -6.58 -9.77 -10.75
N LYS A 80 -7.62 -9.04 -10.35
CA LYS A 80 -7.69 -7.58 -10.52
C LYS A 80 -6.56 -6.87 -9.78
N VAL A 81 -6.31 -7.22 -8.52
CA VAL A 81 -5.22 -6.63 -7.72
C VAL A 81 -3.85 -6.97 -8.31
N TYR A 82 -3.64 -8.23 -8.72
CA TYR A 82 -2.38 -8.66 -9.34
C TYR A 82 -2.07 -7.91 -10.65
N ARG A 83 -3.09 -7.68 -11.49
CA ARG A 83 -2.93 -6.90 -12.73
C ARG A 83 -2.59 -5.43 -12.48
N LEU A 84 -3.10 -4.84 -11.39
CA LEU A 84 -2.77 -3.46 -11.02
C LEU A 84 -1.30 -3.32 -10.61
N LYS A 85 -0.78 -4.25 -9.79
CA LYS A 85 0.62 -4.22 -9.34
C LYS A 85 1.66 -4.47 -10.43
N ARG A 86 1.25 -5.01 -11.58
CA ARG A 86 2.15 -5.28 -12.72
C ARG A 86 2.25 -4.11 -13.71
N LYS A 87 1.43 -3.07 -13.56
CA LYS A 87 1.53 -1.83 -14.33
C LYS A 87 2.45 -0.85 -13.61
#